data_AF-A0A946AMA9-F1
#
_entry.id   AF-A0A946AMA9-F1
#
_cell.length_a   1.000
_cell.length_b   1.000
_cell.length_c   1.000
_cell.angle_alpha   90.00
_cell.angle_beta   90.00
_cell.angle_gamma   90.00
#
_symmetry.space_group_name_H-M   'P 1'
#
loop_
_entity.id
_entity.type
_entity.pdbx_description
1 polymer ?
#
loop_
_entity_poly.entity_id
_entity_poly.type
_entity_poly.pdbx_seq_one_letter_code
_entity_poly.pdbx_strand_id
1 'polypeptide(L)' 'MTHHQQAVLRVLLVGSVLTLVGYIAAADVYGAVGVATVSAASAIFQGLLLAIVARRVLAINTLPHVSADGWRGFIRHLKN' A
#
# COMPACT_ATOMS: atom_id res chain seq x y z
N MET A 1 -8.21 -21.84 -3.86
CA MET A 1 -7.45 -20.59 -4.07
C MET A 1 -6.62 -20.72 -5.33
N THR A 2 -6.71 -19.74 -6.25
CA THR A 2 -5.93 -19.77 -7.49
C THR A 2 -4.48 -19.34 -7.23
N HIS A 3 -3.52 -19.78 -8.05
CA HIS A 3 -2.10 -19.39 -7.92
C HIS A 3 -1.89 -17.87 -7.86
N HIS A 4 -2.76 -17.11 -8.54
CA HIS A 4 -2.74 -15.65 -8.55
C HIS A 4 -3.14 -15.04 -7.19
N GLN A 5 -4.16 -15.60 -6.54
CA GLN A 5 -4.56 -15.19 -5.20
C GLN A 5 -3.45 -15.47 -4.18
N GLN A 6 -2.75 -16.59 -4.29
CA GLN A 6 -1.60 -16.90 -3.43
C GLN A 6 -0.43 -15.93 -3.65
N ALA A 7 -0.14 -15.55 -4.91
CA ALA A 7 0.90 -14.58 -5.21
C ALA A 7 0.59 -13.20 -4.60
N VAL A 8 -0.65 -12.73 -4.75
CA VAL A 8 -1.11 -11.47 -4.15
C VAL A 8 -1.03 -11.53 -2.63
N LEU A 9 -1.50 -12.61 -2.01
CA LEU A 9 -1.43 -12.81 -0.56
C LEU A 9 0.01 -12.77 -0.04
N ARG A 10 0.95 -13.46 -0.69
CA ARG A 10 2.36 -13.46 -0.28
C ARG A 10 2.95 -12.05 -0.32
N VAL A 11 2.67 -11.29 -1.37
CA VAL A 11 3.17 -9.92 -1.53
C VAL A 11 2.57 -8.98 -0.49
N LEU A 12 1.26 -9.09 -0.23
CA LEU A 12 0.60 -8.31 0.82
C LEU A 12 1.15 -8.63 2.21
N LEU A 13 1.41 -9.92 2.49
CA LEU A 13 1.89 -10.38 3.79
C LEU A 13 3.33 -9.87 4.04
N VAL A 14 4.21 -9.98 3.04
CA VAL A 14 5.57 -9.42 3.10
C VAL A 14 5.53 -7.90 3.25
N GLY A 15 4.70 -7.20 2.47
CA GLY A 15 4.55 -5.75 2.57
C GLY A 15 4.01 -5.28 3.92
N SER A 16 3.08 -6.03 4.51
CA SER A 16 2.52 -5.75 5.84
C SER A 16 3.56 -5.92 6.95
N VAL A 17 4.38 -6.98 6.88
CA VAL A 17 5.47 -7.21 7.84
C VAL A 17 6.51 -6.08 7.76
N LEU A 18 6.93 -5.69 6.56
CA LEU A 18 7.87 -4.58 6.37
C LEU A 18 7.31 -3.25 6.90
N THR A 19 6.02 -3.00 6.69
CA THR A 19 5.32 -1.81 7.22
C THR A 19 5.31 -1.79 8.74
N LEU A 20 5.01 -2.93 9.37
CA LEU A 20 5.00 -3.05 10.83
C LEU A 20 6.38 -2.78 11.43
N VAL A 21 7.44 -3.34 10.83
CA VAL A 21 8.82 -3.08 11.27
C VAL A 21 9.16 -1.59 11.11
N GLY A 22 8.75 -0.98 10.00
CA GLY A 22 8.90 0.46 9.77
C GLY A 22 8.19 1.30 10.83
N TYR A 23 6.97 0.93 11.22
CA TYR A 23 6.25 1.62 12.29
C TYR A 23 6.96 1.54 13.63
N ILE A 24 7.43 0.36 14.02
CA ILE A 24 8.12 0.18 15.30
C ILE A 24 9.38 1.06 15.34
N ALA A 25 10.18 1.05 14.28
CA ALA A 25 11.40 1.86 14.20
C ALA A 25 11.10 3.36 14.15
N ALA A 26 10.11 3.79 13.36
CA ALA A 26 9.80 5.21 13.20
C ALA A 26 9.05 5.79 14.39
N ALA A 27 8.25 5.00 15.10
CA ALA A 27 7.57 5.41 16.33
C ALA A 27 8.57 5.71 17.44
N ASP A 28 9.64 4.90 17.55
CA ASP A 28 10.67 5.08 18.58
C ASP A 28 11.48 6.37 18.38
N VAL A 29 11.81 6.71 17.12
CA VAL A 29 12.66 7.87 16.80
C VAL A 29 11.86 9.16 16.63
N TYR A 30 10.71 9.11 15.96
CA TYR A 30 9.96 10.28 15.49
C TYR A 30 8.52 10.34 16.03
N GLY A 31 8.12 9.40 16.88
CA GLY A 31 6.78 9.35 17.47
C GLY A 31 5.67 9.26 16.42
N ALA A 32 4.57 9.98 16.66
CA ALA A 32 3.39 9.95 15.80
C ALA A 32 3.67 10.43 14.35
N VAL A 33 4.61 11.38 14.17
CA VAL A 33 4.96 11.90 12.84
C VAL A 33 5.69 10.82 12.02
N GLY A 34 6.57 10.05 12.66
CA GLY A 34 7.25 8.90 12.05
C GLY A 34 6.28 7.82 11.60
N VAL A 35 5.30 7.50 12.45
CA VAL A 35 4.24 6.54 12.10
C VAL A 35 3.44 7.03 10.89
N ALA A 36 3.05 8.31 10.85
CA ALA A 36 2.32 8.89 9.72
C ALA A 36 3.11 8.85 8.41
N THR A 37 4.42 9.12 8.45
CA THR A 37 5.28 9.08 7.26
C THR A 37 5.45 7.67 6.72
N VAL A 38 5.72 6.70 7.60
CA VAL A 38 5.78 5.29 7.21
C VAL A 38 4.43 4.83 6.68
N SER A 39 3.30 5.34 7.22
CA SER A 39 1.96 4.95 6.78
C SER A 39 1.73 5.34 5.32
N ALA A 40 2.07 6.59 4.99
CA ALA A 40 1.98 7.11 3.63
C ALA A 40 2.93 6.35 2.68
N ALA A 41 4.17 6.10 3.10
CA ALA A 41 5.15 5.36 2.30
C ALA A 41 4.69 3.92 2.03
N SER A 42 4.15 3.24 3.04
CA SER A 42 3.65 1.88 2.93
C SER A 42 2.41 1.79 2.03
N ALA A 43 1.51 2.77 2.07
CA ALA A 43 0.37 2.82 1.15
C ALA A 43 0.83 2.92 -0.31
N ILE A 44 1.82 3.78 -0.60
CA ILE A 44 2.41 3.91 -1.94
C ILE A 44 3.10 2.61 -2.36
N PHE A 45 3.91 2.02 -1.47
CA PHE A 45 4.63 0.78 -1.73
C PHE A 45 3.69 -0.39 -2.02
N GLN A 46 2.64 -0.57 -1.21
CA GLN A 46 1.64 -1.62 -1.45
C GLN A 46 0.87 -1.39 -2.74
N GLY A 47 0.52 -0.14 -3.07
CA GLY A 47 -0.11 0.21 -4.34
C GLY A 47 0.77 -0.14 -5.55
N LEU A 48 2.06 0.16 -5.48
CA LEU A 48 3.03 -0.18 -6.54
C LEU A 48 3.21 -1.70 -6.68
N LEU A 49 3.34 -2.43 -5.57
CA LEU A 49 3.44 -3.88 -5.59
C LEU A 49 2.20 -4.53 -6.19
N LEU A 50 1.00 -4.06 -5.81
CA LEU A 50 -0.25 -4.55 -6.38
C LEU A 50 -0.33 -4.26 -7.88
N ALA A 51 0.08 -3.08 -8.32
CA ALA A 51 0.13 -2.73 -9.74
C ALA A 51 1.11 -3.61 -10.53
N ILE A 52 2.30 -3.91 -9.98
CA ILE A 52 3.28 -4.81 -10.58
C ILE A 52 2.74 -6.24 -10.68
N VAL A 53 2.13 -6.74 -9.59
CA VAL A 53 1.54 -8.08 -9.56
C VAL A 53 0.36 -8.16 -10.54
N ALA A 54 -0.53 -7.18 -10.54
CA ALA A 54 -1.63 -7.11 -11.51
C ALA A 54 -1.12 -7.11 -12.95
N ARG A 55 -0.06 -6.35 -13.25
CA ARG A 55 0.54 -6.31 -14.59
C ARG A 55 1.21 -7.63 -14.98
N ARG A 56 1.94 -8.27 -14.06
CA ARG A 56 2.64 -9.55 -14.31
C ARG A 56 1.69 -10.74 -14.38
N VAL A 57 0.60 -10.72 -13.60
CA VAL A 57 -0.27 -11.88 -13.40
C VAL A 57 -1.52 -11.82 -14.27
N LEU A 58 -2.08 -10.63 -14.49
CA LEU A 58 -3.35 -10.47 -15.21
C LEU A 58 -3.15 -9.90 -16.63
N ALA A 59 -1.91 -9.57 -17.04
CA ALA A 59 -1.61 -8.84 -18.28
C ALA A 59 -2.42 -7.53 -18.43
N ILE A 60 -2.94 -7.02 -17.31
CA ILE A 60 -3.69 -5.77 -17.27
C ILE A 60 -2.67 -4.63 -17.35
N ASN A 61 -2.57 -4.02 -18.54
CA ASN A 61 -1.72 -2.84 -18.78
C ASN A 61 -2.35 -1.54 -18.26
N THR A 62 -3.58 -1.60 -17.74
CA THR A 62 -4.20 -0.46 -17.08
C THR A 62 -3.67 -0.40 -15.65
N LEU A 63 -2.89 0.65 -15.36
CA LEU A 63 -2.62 1.06 -13.98
C LEU A 63 -3.97 1.07 -13.25
N PRO A 64 -4.06 0.53 -12.01
CA PRO A 64 -5.24 0.77 -11.19
C PRO A 64 -5.34 2.29 -11.10
N HIS A 65 -6.29 2.88 -11.82
CA HIS A 65 -6.50 4.29 -11.69
C HIS A 65 -6.79 4.47 -10.19
N VAL A 66 -6.04 5.31 -9.51
CA VAL A 66 -6.65 5.97 -8.37
C VAL A 66 -7.76 6.78 -9.06
N SER A 67 -8.99 6.27 -9.04
CA SER A 67 -10.09 7.01 -9.66
C SER A 67 -10.03 8.39 -9.02
N ALA A 68 -10.27 9.43 -9.81
CA ALA A 68 -10.36 10.78 -9.28
C ALA A 68 -11.34 10.82 -8.08
N ASP A 69 -12.27 9.87 -8.00
CA ASP A 69 -13.22 9.68 -6.90
C ASP A 69 -12.58 9.08 -5.64
N GLY A 70 -11.65 8.14 -5.76
CA GLY A 70 -10.86 7.63 -4.63
C GLY A 70 -9.94 8.70 -4.02
N TRP A 71 -9.32 9.53 -4.87
CA TRP A 71 -8.50 10.67 -4.40
C TRP A 71 -9.34 11.78 -3.76
N ARG A 72 -10.52 12.08 -4.33
CA ARG A 72 -11.48 13.01 -3.73
C ARG A 72 -12.04 12.50 -2.39
N GLY A 73 -12.25 11.20 -2.25
CA GLY A 73 -12.63 10.57 -0.99
C GLY A 73 -11.57 10.74 0.10
N PHE A 74 -10.30 10.50 -0.23
CA PHE A 74 -9.17 10.68 0.68
C PHE A 74 -9.00 12.14 1.13
N ILE A 75 -9.07 13.11 0.21
CA ILE A 75 -8.98 14.55 0.53
C ILE A 75 -10.15 14.99 1.44
N ARG A 76 -11.35 14.45 1.23
CA ARG A 76 -12.51 14.78 2.07
C ARG A 76 -12.35 14.24 3.50
N HIS A 77 -11.69 13.09 3.66
CA HIS A 77 -11.43 12.50 4.98
C HIS A 77 -10.34 13.24 5.76
N LEU A 78 -9.39 13.89 5.08
CA LEU A 78 -8.36 14.73 5.69
C LEU A 78 -8.84 16.13 6.10
N LYS A 79 -10.02 16.57 5.63
CA LYS A 79 -10.58 17.90 5.89
C LYS A 79 -11.58 17.95 7.05
N ASN A 80 -11.98 16.80 7.58
CA ASN A 80 -12.80 16.66 8.79
C ASN A 80 -11.92 16.28 9.97
#